data_AF-A0AAD8W0D2-F1
#
_entry.id   AF-A0AAD8W0D2-F1
#
_cell.length_a   1.000
_cell.length_b   1.000
_cell.length_c   1.000
_cell.angle_alpha   90.00
_cell.angle_beta   90.00
_cell.angle_gamma   90.00
#
_symmetry.space_group_name_H-M   'P 1'
#
loop_
_entity.id
_entity.type
_entity.pdbx_description
1 polymer ?
#
loop_
_entity_poly.entity_id
_entity_poly.type
_entity_poly.pdbx_seq_one_letter_code
_entity_poly.pdbx_strand_id
1 'polypeptide(L)'
;MESLRQQYSVVKDRTSAHETYNLGSHVMQCGDIGLNDQSLYLFMGTAGADLPSGHPGHVPGHNSAVYRNSGDLPWWLWLLQQPEFVT
;
A
#
# COMPACT_ATOMS: atom_id res chain seq x y z
N MET A 1 -9.96 -5.34 17.17
CA MET A 1 -8.52 -5.07 17.12
C MET A 1 -7.93 -5.90 15.99
N GLU A 2 -7.17 -5.28 15.10
CA GLU A 2 -6.56 -5.95 13.96
C GLU A 2 -5.34 -6.78 14.40
N SER A 3 -5.18 -7.98 13.86
CA SER A 3 -4.00 -8.83 14.03
C SER A 3 -3.01 -8.64 12.88
N LEU A 4 -1.74 -8.97 13.11
CA LEU A 4 -0.72 -8.97 12.06
C LEU A 4 -1.12 -9.84 10.85
N ARG A 5 -1.81 -10.96 11.10
CA ARG A 5 -2.36 -11.83 10.05
C ARG A 5 -3.38 -11.12 9.16
N GLN A 6 -4.30 -10.37 9.76
CA GLN A 6 -5.35 -9.66 9.04
C GLN A 6 -4.75 -8.55 8.18
N GLN A 7 -3.82 -7.77 8.74
CA GLN A 7 -3.14 -6.73 7.99
C GLN A 7 -2.32 -7.30 6.83
N TYR A 8 -1.60 -8.41 7.05
CA TYR A 8 -0.87 -9.07 5.99
C TYR A 8 -1.80 -9.49 4.84
N SER A 9 -2.99 -10.02 5.13
CA SER A 9 -3.93 -10.43 4.10
C SER A 9 -4.37 -9.25 3.23
N VAL A 10 -4.68 -8.11 3.85
CA VAL A 10 -5.09 -6.89 3.15
C VAL A 10 -3.94 -6.33 2.30
N VAL A 11 -2.72 -6.30 2.84
CA VAL A 11 -1.54 -5.82 2.10
C VAL A 11 -1.22 -6.75 0.94
N LYS A 12 -1.30 -8.06 1.14
CA LYS A 12 -1.06 -9.06 0.09
C LYS A 12 -2.04 -8.90 -1.06
N ASP A 13 -3.33 -8.77 -0.76
CA ASP A 13 -4.38 -8.61 -1.75
C ASP A 13 -4.14 -7.35 -2.60
N ARG A 14 -3.93 -6.20 -1.94
CA ARG A 14 -3.65 -4.92 -2.61
C ARG A 14 -2.38 -4.98 -3.47
N THR A 15 -1.28 -5.50 -2.92
CA THR A 15 0.01 -5.54 -3.62
C THR A 15 0.02 -6.55 -4.76
N SER A 16 -0.80 -7.59 -4.71
CA SER A 16 -0.98 -8.55 -5.80
C SER A 16 -1.84 -8.03 -6.96
N ALA A 17 -2.40 -6.82 -6.84
CA ALA A 17 -3.43 -6.31 -7.72
C ALA A 17 -4.62 -7.29 -7.84
N HIS A 18 -5.12 -7.75 -6.70
CA HIS A 18 -6.16 -8.80 -6.60
C HIS A 18 -5.78 -10.07 -7.37
N GLU A 19 -4.59 -10.61 -7.07
CA GLU A 19 -4.03 -11.84 -7.68
C GLU A 19 -3.72 -11.77 -9.18
N THR A 20 -3.88 -10.61 -9.83
CA THR A 20 -3.58 -10.47 -11.27
C THR A 20 -2.10 -10.28 -11.54
N TYR A 21 -1.33 -9.76 -10.58
CA TYR A 21 0.12 -9.51 -10.64
C TYR A 21 0.63 -8.65 -11.82
N ASN A 22 -0.27 -8.15 -12.68
CA ASN A 22 0.06 -7.35 -13.86
C ASN A 22 0.82 -6.04 -13.50
N LEU A 23 0.48 -5.47 -12.35
CA LEU A 23 1.05 -4.24 -11.81
C LEU A 23 1.40 -4.43 -10.32
N GLY A 24 1.66 -5.68 -9.91
CA GLY A 24 1.76 -6.07 -8.50
C GLY A 24 2.97 -6.95 -8.22
N SER A 25 3.14 -7.33 -6.96
CA SER A 25 4.20 -8.23 -6.51
C SER A 25 3.71 -9.19 -5.42
N HIS A 26 4.52 -10.21 -5.12
CA HIS A 26 4.22 -11.17 -4.06
C HIS A 26 4.71 -10.64 -2.72
N VAL A 27 3.78 -10.45 -1.78
CA VAL A 27 4.11 -10.15 -0.38
C VAL A 27 4.47 -11.44 0.33
N MET A 28 5.68 -11.51 0.87
CA MET A 28 6.23 -12.68 1.57
C MET A 28 6.21 -12.45 3.09
N GLN A 29 6.07 -13.53 3.86
CA GLN A 29 6.35 -13.54 5.30
C GLN A 29 7.53 -14.46 5.57
N CYS A 30 8.38 -14.09 6.51
CA CYS A 30 9.55 -14.86 6.91
C CYS A 30 9.69 -14.82 8.43
N GLY A 31 10.36 -15.82 9.02
CA GLY A 31 10.62 -15.88 10.46
C GLY A 31 9.54 -16.62 11.25
N ASP A 32 9.28 -16.18 12.48
CA ASP A 32 8.27 -16.78 13.36
C ASP A 32 6.85 -16.34 12.99
N ILE A 33 6.18 -17.19 12.21
CA ILE A 33 4.81 -16.99 11.74
C ILE A 33 3.81 -17.03 12.90
N GLY A 34 4.18 -17.59 14.07
CA GLY A 34 3.33 -17.62 15.26
C GLY A 34 3.01 -16.22 15.81
N LEU A 35 3.82 -15.23 15.47
CA LEU A 35 3.57 -13.83 15.83
C LEU A 35 2.37 -13.23 15.08
N ASN A 36 1.89 -13.84 14.00
CA ASN A 36 0.78 -13.30 13.21
C ASN A 36 -0.55 -13.21 13.96
N ASP A 37 -0.75 -14.07 14.96
CA ASP A 37 -1.96 -14.06 15.78
C ASP A 37 -1.94 -12.95 16.84
N GLN A 38 -0.80 -12.25 17.00
CA GLN A 38 -0.68 -11.13 17.91
C GLN A 38 -1.38 -9.89 17.36
N SER A 39 -1.90 -9.07 18.29
CA SER A 39 -2.52 -7.80 17.97
C SER A 39 -1.49 -6.83 17.43
N LEU A 40 -1.82 -6.16 16.32
CA LEU A 40 -1.02 -5.16 15.64
C LEU A 40 -0.65 -3.98 16.57
N TYR A 41 -1.52 -3.70 17.56
CA TYR A 41 -1.29 -2.73 18.63
C TYR A 41 0.02 -2.96 19.40
N LEU A 42 0.43 -4.22 19.59
CA LEU A 42 1.67 -4.55 20.30
C LEU A 42 2.93 -4.03 19.58
N PHE A 43 2.83 -3.77 18.28
CA PHE A 43 3.97 -3.38 17.43
C PHE A 43 3.91 -1.93 16.96
N MET A 44 2.73 -1.38 16.69
CA MET A 44 2.56 0.00 16.18
C MET A 44 1.94 0.96 17.19
N GLY A 45 1.48 0.48 18.36
CA GLY A 45 0.66 1.28 19.28
C GLY A 45 -0.77 1.50 18.77
N THR A 46 -1.55 2.34 19.45
CA THR A 46 -2.89 2.76 19.00
C THR A 46 -2.80 4.22 18.62
N ALA A 47 -3.23 4.57 17.41
CA ALA A 47 -3.54 5.95 17.09
C ALA A 47 -4.82 6.30 17.84
N GLY A 48 -4.81 7.32 18.70
CA GLY A 48 -5.98 7.73 19.50
C GLY A 48 -7.17 8.30 18.71
N ALA A 49 -7.22 8.05 17.40
CA ALA A 49 -8.25 8.51 16.48
C ALA A 49 -8.46 7.45 15.39
N ASP A 50 -9.03 6.30 15.77
CA ASP A 50 -9.71 5.48 14.79
C ASP A 50 -10.89 6.32 14.27
N LEU A 51 -10.78 6.81 13.04
CA LEU A 51 -11.93 7.38 12.33
C LEU A 51 -13.05 6.32 12.37
N PRO A 52 -14.28 6.69 12.76
CA PRO A 52 -15.34 5.73 12.98
C PRO A 52 -15.53 4.87 11.72
N SER A 53 -15.47 3.56 11.95
CA SER A 53 -15.62 2.49 10.95
C SER A 53 -17.07 2.48 10.46
N GLY A 54 -17.42 3.47 9.66
CA GLY A 54 -18.80 3.73 9.22
C GLY A 54 -18.91 4.46 7.88
N HIS A 55 -17.82 4.61 7.12
CA HIS A 55 -17.93 5.04 5.73
C HIS A 55 -18.20 3.83 4.82
N PRO A 56 -19.17 3.91 3.90
CA PRO A 56 -19.49 2.80 3.00
C PRO A 56 -18.24 2.37 2.26
N GLY A 57 -18.04 1.05 2.21
CA GLY A 57 -16.79 0.39 1.85
C GLY A 57 -16.02 1.07 0.73
N HIS A 58 -14.76 1.40 1.02
CA HIS A 58 -13.77 1.67 0.00
C HIS A 58 -13.64 0.41 -0.84
N VAL A 59 -14.35 0.37 -1.97
CA VAL A 59 -14.06 -0.56 -3.05
C VAL A 59 -12.63 -0.25 -3.49
N PRO A 60 -11.67 -1.19 -3.36
CA PRO A 60 -10.32 -0.97 -3.82
C PRO A 60 -10.38 -0.71 -5.33
N GLY A 61 -10.20 0.55 -5.73
CA GLY A 61 -10.00 0.87 -7.13
C GLY A 61 -8.74 0.16 -7.62
N HIS A 62 -8.65 -0.14 -8.91
CA HIS A 62 -7.41 -0.66 -9.47
C HIS A 62 -6.29 0.37 -9.23
N ASN A 63 -5.32 0.02 -8.39
CA ASN A 63 -4.14 0.85 -8.16
C ASN A 63 -3.23 0.78 -9.40
N SER A 64 -2.94 1.93 -10.01
CA SER A 64 -1.84 2.04 -10.96
C SER A 64 -0.51 1.91 -10.21
N ALA A 65 0.40 1.07 -10.70
CA ALA A 65 1.73 0.91 -10.12
C ALA A 65 2.81 1.28 -11.15
N VAL A 66 3.90 1.84 -10.65
CA VAL A 66 5.12 2.14 -11.41
C VAL A 66 6.24 1.29 -10.85
N TYR A 67 7.02 0.64 -11.70
CA TYR A 67 8.12 -0.19 -11.24
C TYR A 67 9.15 0.66 -10.48
N ARG A 68 9.60 0.18 -9.32
CA ARG A 68 10.58 0.89 -8.48
C ARG A 68 11.87 1.28 -9.22
N ASN A 69 12.23 0.52 -10.26
CA ASN A 69 13.43 0.72 -11.06
C ASN A 69 13.17 1.36 -12.44
N SER A 70 11.96 1.86 -12.74
CA SER A 70 11.62 2.41 -14.06
C SER A 70 12.20 3.80 -14.34
N GLY A 71 13.35 4.13 -13.76
CA GLY A 71 14.20 5.22 -14.22
C GLY A 71 13.94 6.56 -13.57
N ASP A 72 15.00 7.07 -12.96
CA ASP A 72 15.19 8.44 -12.48
C ASP A 72 15.14 9.46 -13.63
N LEU A 73 13.95 9.74 -14.14
CA LEU A 73 13.64 11.09 -14.60
C LEU A 73 12.74 11.69 -13.54
N PRO A 74 13.23 12.67 -12.78
CA PRO A 74 12.40 13.30 -11.79
C PRO A 74 11.17 13.89 -12.47
N TRP A 75 9.99 13.69 -11.89
CA TRP A 75 8.72 14.26 -12.37
C TRP A 75 8.82 15.76 -12.69
N TRP A 76 9.74 16.49 -12.04
CA TRP A 76 10.00 17.90 -12.31
C TRP A 76 10.57 18.17 -13.71
N LEU A 77 11.33 17.24 -14.31
CA LEU A 77 11.85 17.40 -15.66
C LEU A 77 10.73 17.37 -16.71
N TRP A 78 9.66 16.59 -16.45
CA TRP A 78 8.44 16.57 -17.27
C TRP A 78 7.58 17.84 -17.11
N LEU A 79 7.62 18.47 -15.93
CA LEU A 79 6.95 19.76 -15.69
C LEU A 79 7.68 20.93 -16.36
N LEU A 80 9.00 20.91 -16.40
CA LEU A 80 9.81 21.93 -17.09
C LEU A 80 9.67 21.90 -18.61
N GLN A 81 9.16 20.79 -19.18
CA GLN A 81 8.91 20.66 -20.62
C GLN A 81 7.52 21.21 -21.03
N GLN A 82 6.68 21.63 -20.07
CA GLN A 82 5.39 22.25 -20.38
C GLN A 82 5.60 23.69 -20.90
N PRO A 83 5.04 24.07 -22.06
CA PRO A 83 5.27 25.38 -22.69
C PRO A 83 4.70 26.59 -21.92
N GLU A 84 4.01 26.34 -20.80
CA GLU A 84 3.25 27.36 -20.06
C GLU A 84 4.06 28.06 -18.93
N PHE A 85 5.35 27.75 -18.76
CA PHE A 85 6.18 28.32 -17.68
C PHE A 85 7.44 29.08 -18.16
N VAL A 86 7.37 29.71 -19.34
CA VAL A 86 8.34 30.76 -19.73
C VAL A 86 7.58 32.08 -19.89
N THR A 87 7.62 32.90 -18.84
CA THR A 87 7.53 34.37 -18.95
C THR A 87 8.36 34.99 -17.85
#